data_AF-A0A182T610-F1
#
_entry.id   AF-A0A182T610-F1
#
_cell.length_a   1.000
_cell.length_b   1.000
_cell.length_c   1.000
_cell.angle_alpha   90.00
_cell.angle_beta   90.00
_cell.angle_gamma   90.00
#
_symmetry.space_group_name_H-M   'P 1'
#
loop_
_entity.id
_entity.type
_entity.pdbx_description
1 polymer ?
#
loop_
_entity_poly.entity_id
_entity_poly.type
_entity_poly.pdbx_seq_one_letter_code
_entity_poly.pdbx_strand_id
1 'polypeptide(L)'
;DEDENSSSFGESKQKDRKDDVDSVREKLKRKVDDKRNEKPVPVLNESDSDSDYELDGDRKKEKREQAEKIRQEINKLKRDFHSDKRSKDKQKESEQKKASKKTTRNEVINEVLRVQEEYSQKTKQLPKKGSSRENFTMELLQKFKSKLHSAHERDVLPAATATEVDEEEDIRGDNWLSHRLEFEKKDPILAKDAATKDDDWYDVYDPRNPLNKRKRGEKIDRSQKQFK
;
A
#
# COMPACT_ATOMS: atom_id res chain seq x y z
N ASP A 1 -12.48 37.72 -11.97
CA ASP A 1 -11.18 37.55 -12.63
C ASP A 1 -10.12 37.24 -11.58
N GLU A 2 -9.87 35.95 -11.29
CA GLU A 2 -8.59 35.47 -10.75
C GLU A 2 -8.37 34.01 -11.22
N ASP A 3 -7.28 33.87 -11.98
CA ASP A 3 -6.29 32.78 -11.98
C ASP A 3 -6.54 31.44 -12.68
N GLU A 4 -6.49 31.53 -14.01
CA GLU A 4 -5.94 30.52 -14.93
C GLU A 4 -4.40 30.37 -14.75
N ASN A 5 -3.90 29.43 -13.92
CA ASN A 5 -2.45 29.11 -13.92
C ASN A 5 -2.04 27.68 -13.49
N SER A 6 -2.86 26.65 -13.70
CA SER A 6 -2.51 25.27 -13.26
C SER A 6 -1.98 24.33 -14.37
N SER A 7 -1.90 24.78 -15.63
CA SER A 7 -1.62 23.90 -16.79
C SER A 7 -0.13 23.62 -17.07
N SER A 8 0.78 24.47 -16.58
CA SER A 8 2.21 24.44 -16.95
C SER A 8 3.02 23.27 -16.32
N PHE A 9 2.60 22.73 -15.17
CA PHE A 9 3.39 21.75 -14.42
C PHE A 9 3.29 20.30 -14.94
N GLY A 10 2.31 20.02 -15.80
CA GLY A 10 2.06 18.66 -16.35
C GLY A 10 2.92 18.32 -17.57
N GLU A 11 3.37 19.32 -18.32
CA GLU A 11 4.03 19.13 -19.62
C GLU A 11 5.52 18.77 -19.48
N SER A 12 6.19 19.28 -18.45
CA SER A 12 7.60 18.97 -18.14
C SER A 12 7.82 17.49 -17.81
N LYS A 13 6.98 16.90 -16.94
CA LYS A 13 7.09 15.48 -16.55
C LYS A 13 6.86 14.50 -17.70
N GLN A 14 6.13 14.88 -18.74
CA GLN A 14 5.92 14.02 -19.91
C GLN A 14 7.11 14.05 -20.88
N LYS A 15 7.90 15.13 -20.88
CA LYS A 15 9.09 15.26 -21.72
C LYS A 15 10.25 14.44 -21.17
N ASP A 16 10.51 14.54 -19.87
CA ASP A 16 11.56 13.76 -19.19
C ASP A 16 11.36 12.24 -19.35
N ARG A 17 10.11 11.78 -19.27
CA ARG A 17 9.78 10.37 -19.48
C ARG A 17 10.03 9.89 -20.90
N LYS A 18 9.91 10.73 -21.93
CA LYS A 18 10.14 10.35 -23.34
C LYS A 18 11.62 10.23 -23.63
N ASP A 19 12.41 11.18 -23.13
CA ASP A 19 13.87 11.20 -23.30
C ASP A 19 14.55 9.98 -22.64
N ASP A 20 14.01 9.53 -21.50
CA ASP A 20 14.47 8.30 -20.83
C ASP A 20 14.21 7.03 -21.66
N VAL A 21 13.04 6.89 -22.30
CA VAL A 21 12.73 5.68 -23.09
C VAL A 21 13.56 5.64 -24.38
N ASP A 22 13.82 6.79 -24.99
CA ASP A 22 14.63 6.88 -26.20
C ASP A 22 16.11 6.57 -25.92
N SER A 23 16.64 7.01 -24.77
CA SER A 23 17.98 6.65 -24.28
C SER A 23 18.13 5.14 -24.03
N VAL A 24 17.13 4.50 -23.43
CA VAL A 24 17.11 3.04 -23.23
C VAL A 24 17.08 2.30 -24.57
N ARG A 25 16.30 2.81 -25.53
CA ARG A 25 16.18 2.20 -26.87
C ARG A 25 17.46 2.33 -27.68
N GLU A 26 18.19 3.42 -27.56
CA GLU A 26 19.50 3.61 -28.21
C GLU A 26 20.57 2.67 -27.61
N LYS A 27 20.58 2.51 -26.28
CA LYS A 27 21.50 1.59 -25.58
C LYS A 27 21.26 0.12 -25.94
N LEU A 28 20.02 -0.26 -26.23
CA LEU A 28 19.65 -1.61 -26.70
C LEU A 28 20.03 -1.89 -28.15
N LYS A 29 20.12 -0.87 -29.01
CA LYS A 29 20.51 -1.03 -30.41
C LYS A 29 22.03 -1.07 -30.64
N ARG A 30 22.83 -0.66 -29.67
CA ARG A 30 24.30 -0.52 -29.81
C ARG A 30 25.13 -1.75 -29.40
N LYS A 31 24.54 -2.95 -29.30
CA LYS A 31 25.28 -4.20 -29.04
C LYS A 31 24.84 -5.33 -29.95
N VAL A 32 25.18 -5.25 -31.23
CA VAL A 32 25.26 -6.42 -32.13
C VAL A 32 26.49 -6.25 -33.02
N ASP A 33 27.67 -6.10 -32.41
CA ASP A 33 28.94 -6.23 -33.10
C ASP A 33 29.98 -6.63 -32.06
N ASP A 34 30.10 -7.94 -31.81
CA ASP A 34 31.42 -8.56 -31.63
C ASP A 34 31.33 -10.10 -31.62
N LYS A 35 32.25 -10.72 -32.37
CA LYS A 35 32.68 -12.14 -32.31
C LYS A 35 31.73 -13.20 -32.88
N ARG A 36 32.01 -13.61 -34.12
CA ARG A 36 32.57 -14.95 -34.42
C ARG A 36 33.13 -15.01 -35.84
N ASN A 37 34.46 -14.91 -35.86
CA ASN A 37 35.39 -15.41 -36.86
C ASN A 37 35.13 -16.90 -37.13
N GLU A 38 34.88 -17.33 -38.38
CA GLU A 38 35.39 -18.57 -38.97
C GLU A 38 35.51 -18.41 -40.50
N LYS A 39 36.58 -18.98 -41.05
CA LYS A 39 37.22 -18.72 -42.36
C LYS A 39 36.41 -19.27 -43.56
N PRO A 40 36.55 -18.71 -44.78
CA PRO A 40 36.22 -19.43 -46.00
C PRO A 40 37.45 -20.20 -46.55
N VAL A 41 37.21 -20.95 -47.64
CA VAL A 41 38.09 -21.72 -48.56
C VAL A 41 38.55 -23.13 -48.17
N PRO A 42 38.75 -24.05 -49.15
CA PRO A 42 38.15 -24.18 -50.50
C PRO A 42 37.71 -25.64 -50.82
N VAL A 43 36.72 -25.81 -51.70
CA VAL A 43 36.46 -27.11 -52.35
C VAL A 43 37.39 -27.21 -53.56
N LEU A 44 38.29 -28.18 -53.54
CA LEU A 44 39.24 -28.51 -54.61
C LEU A 44 38.69 -29.66 -55.48
N ASN A 45 38.76 -29.43 -56.79
CA ASN A 45 39.02 -30.34 -57.92
C ASN A 45 38.08 -31.52 -58.24
N GLU A 46 37.52 -31.49 -59.45
CA GLU A 46 37.98 -32.19 -60.68
C GLU A 46 37.13 -31.63 -61.85
N SER A 47 37.69 -30.96 -62.85
CA SER A 47 38.44 -31.47 -64.01
C SER A 47 37.71 -32.55 -64.81
N ASP A 48 36.87 -32.13 -65.76
CA ASP A 48 36.64 -32.86 -67.02
C ASP A 48 36.14 -31.81 -68.03
N SER A 49 37.04 -31.25 -68.83
CA SER A 49 37.45 -31.75 -70.14
C SER A 49 36.42 -31.48 -71.23
N ASP A 50 36.99 -30.97 -72.31
CA ASP A 50 36.54 -31.05 -73.70
C ASP A 50 35.67 -29.94 -74.32
N SER A 51 36.37 -29.24 -75.20
CA SER A 51 35.98 -28.79 -76.54
C SER A 51 34.61 -28.13 -76.74
N ASP A 52 34.68 -26.83 -76.97
CA ASP A 52 34.15 -26.17 -78.17
C ASP A 52 33.10 -26.97 -78.99
N TYR A 53 31.83 -26.81 -78.62
CA TYR A 53 30.70 -26.89 -79.55
C TYR A 53 29.67 -25.82 -79.17
N GLU A 54 29.91 -24.61 -79.66
CA GLU A 54 29.14 -23.38 -79.50
C GLU A 54 27.81 -23.40 -80.29
N LEU A 55 26.98 -24.43 -80.06
CA LEU A 55 25.66 -24.57 -80.72
C LEU A 55 24.53 -25.09 -79.80
N ASP A 56 24.82 -25.56 -78.58
CA ASP A 56 23.81 -25.98 -77.58
C ASP A 56 23.90 -25.22 -76.23
N GLY A 57 24.83 -24.26 -76.12
CA GLY A 57 25.05 -23.45 -74.92
C GLY A 57 23.84 -22.60 -74.51
N ASP A 58 23.13 -22.02 -75.48
CA ASP A 58 21.97 -21.17 -75.25
C ASP A 58 20.80 -21.95 -74.65
N ARG A 59 20.53 -23.16 -75.14
CA ARG A 59 19.47 -24.05 -74.58
C ARG A 59 19.76 -24.48 -73.15
N LYS A 60 21.02 -24.71 -72.79
CA LYS A 60 21.42 -25.07 -71.42
C LYS A 60 21.34 -23.86 -70.48
N LYS A 61 21.65 -22.67 -70.98
CA LYS A 61 21.57 -21.39 -70.24
C LYS A 61 20.12 -21.00 -69.96
N GLU A 62 19.23 -21.10 -70.93
CA GLU A 62 17.78 -20.89 -70.74
C GLU A 62 17.18 -21.86 -69.71
N LYS A 63 17.53 -23.15 -69.76
CA LYS A 63 17.08 -24.14 -68.77
C LYS A 63 17.57 -23.80 -67.36
N ARG A 64 18.78 -23.25 -67.23
CA ARG A 64 19.35 -22.82 -65.94
C ARG A 64 18.67 -21.56 -65.42
N GLU A 65 18.41 -20.57 -66.27
CA GLU A 65 17.67 -19.36 -65.91
C GLU A 65 16.23 -19.67 -65.49
N GLN A 66 15.55 -20.59 -66.20
CA GLN A 66 14.23 -21.07 -65.81
C GLN A 66 14.26 -21.79 -64.45
N ALA A 67 15.25 -22.64 -64.20
CA ALA A 67 15.41 -23.32 -62.91
C ALA A 67 15.71 -22.33 -61.77
N GLU A 68 16.51 -21.30 -62.01
CA GLU A 68 16.79 -20.25 -61.03
C GLU A 68 15.55 -19.40 -60.74
N LYS A 69 14.74 -19.08 -61.76
CA LYS A 69 13.46 -18.37 -61.61
C LYS A 69 12.46 -19.18 -60.76
N ILE A 70 12.36 -20.49 -61.00
CA ILE A 70 11.53 -21.39 -60.20
C ILE A 70 12.02 -21.43 -58.73
N ARG A 71 13.33 -21.48 -58.49
CA ARG A 71 13.89 -21.46 -57.12
C ARG A 71 13.60 -20.15 -56.39
N GLN A 72 13.66 -19.01 -57.07
CA GLN A 72 13.32 -17.70 -56.49
C GLN A 72 11.82 -17.62 -56.14
N GLU A 73 10.95 -18.14 -57.01
CA GLU A 73 9.51 -18.21 -56.77
C GLU A 73 9.16 -19.10 -55.56
N ILE A 74 9.78 -20.28 -55.46
CA ILE A 74 9.62 -21.18 -54.29
C ILE A 74 10.06 -20.49 -53.00
N ASN A 75 11.19 -19.78 -53.01
CA ASN A 75 11.67 -19.06 -51.83
C ASN A 75 10.75 -17.91 -51.44
N LYS A 76 10.19 -17.18 -52.41
CA LYS A 76 9.21 -16.12 -52.17
C LYS A 76 7.94 -16.69 -51.56
N LEU A 77 7.37 -17.76 -52.14
CA LEU A 77 6.22 -18.50 -51.61
C LEU A 77 6.46 -19.02 -50.19
N LYS A 78 7.64 -19.58 -49.91
CA LYS A 78 7.99 -20.05 -48.56
C LYS A 78 8.01 -18.91 -47.55
N ARG A 79 8.58 -17.76 -47.93
CA ARG A 79 8.64 -16.56 -47.09
C ARG A 79 7.24 -16.02 -46.83
N ASP A 80 6.44 -15.89 -47.88
CA ASP A 80 5.08 -15.36 -47.81
C ASP A 80 4.18 -16.28 -46.95
N PHE A 81 4.30 -17.60 -47.10
CA PHE A 81 3.61 -18.59 -46.25
C PHE A 81 4.03 -18.50 -44.78
N HIS A 82 5.32 -18.31 -44.50
CA HIS A 82 5.81 -18.16 -43.12
C HIS A 82 5.38 -16.83 -42.50
N SER A 83 5.32 -15.73 -43.28
CA SER A 83 4.79 -14.46 -42.79
C SER A 83 3.29 -14.52 -42.53
N ASP A 84 2.52 -15.19 -43.40
CA ASP A 84 1.07 -15.37 -43.21
C ASP A 84 0.74 -16.25 -42.01
N LYS A 85 1.52 -17.31 -41.79
CA LYS A 85 1.36 -18.14 -40.59
C LYS A 85 1.64 -17.33 -39.32
N ARG A 86 2.71 -16.53 -39.31
CA ARG A 86 3.08 -15.67 -38.17
C ARG A 86 2.08 -14.53 -37.94
N SER A 87 1.54 -13.92 -38.99
CA SER A 87 0.54 -12.85 -38.86
C SER A 87 -0.78 -13.40 -38.31
N LYS A 88 -1.22 -14.59 -38.78
CA LYS A 88 -2.41 -15.29 -38.31
C LYS A 88 -2.31 -15.72 -36.85
N ASP A 89 -1.16 -16.24 -36.43
CA ASP A 89 -0.92 -16.60 -35.03
C ASP A 89 -0.88 -15.36 -34.12
N LYS A 90 -0.28 -14.26 -34.57
CA LYS A 90 -0.22 -12.99 -33.82
C LYS A 90 -1.59 -12.32 -33.69
N GLN A 91 -2.44 -12.43 -34.71
CA GLN A 91 -3.83 -11.96 -34.65
C GLN A 91 -4.64 -12.76 -33.63
N LYS A 92 -4.57 -14.10 -33.67
CA LYS A 92 -5.26 -14.98 -32.71
C LYS A 92 -4.84 -14.71 -31.27
N GLU A 93 -3.54 -14.53 -31.01
CA GLU A 93 -3.04 -14.24 -29.66
C GLU A 93 -3.52 -12.85 -29.16
N SER A 94 -3.62 -11.87 -30.05
CA SER A 94 -4.11 -10.53 -29.70
C SER A 94 -5.61 -10.50 -29.42
N GLU A 95 -6.40 -11.34 -30.11
CA GLU A 95 -7.85 -11.47 -29.88
C GLU A 95 -8.14 -12.19 -28.56
N GLN A 96 -7.41 -13.26 -28.25
CA GLN A 96 -7.53 -13.97 -26.97
C GLN A 96 -7.19 -13.07 -25.77
N LYS A 97 -6.12 -12.27 -25.87
CA LYS A 97 -5.76 -11.29 -24.82
C LYS A 97 -6.77 -10.16 -24.67
N LYS A 98 -7.42 -9.72 -25.75
CA LYS A 98 -8.48 -8.71 -25.70
C LYS A 98 -9.78 -9.28 -25.13
N ALA A 99 -10.11 -10.54 -25.40
CA ALA A 99 -11.26 -11.22 -24.82
C ALA A 99 -11.10 -11.40 -23.31
N SER A 100 -9.96 -11.93 -22.84
CA SER A 100 -9.70 -12.13 -21.40
C SER A 100 -9.61 -10.83 -20.59
N LYS A 101 -9.10 -9.75 -21.19
CA LYS A 101 -9.08 -8.43 -20.53
C LYS A 101 -10.45 -7.77 -20.47
N LYS A 102 -11.35 -8.07 -21.42
CA LYS A 102 -12.74 -7.59 -21.38
C LYS A 102 -13.58 -8.36 -20.36
N THR A 103 -13.39 -9.67 -20.23
CA THR A 103 -14.11 -10.47 -19.22
C THR A 103 -13.71 -10.07 -17.80
N THR A 104 -12.42 -9.96 -17.52
CA THR A 104 -11.92 -9.51 -16.19
C THR A 104 -12.35 -8.08 -15.87
N ARG A 105 -12.35 -7.17 -16.86
CA ARG A 105 -12.88 -5.81 -16.66
C ARG A 105 -14.38 -5.82 -16.36
N ASN A 106 -15.15 -6.66 -17.03
CA ASN A 106 -16.58 -6.80 -16.77
C ASN A 106 -16.85 -7.42 -15.39
N GLU A 107 -16.07 -8.41 -14.95
CA GLU A 107 -16.16 -9.00 -13.61
C GLU A 107 -15.92 -7.96 -12.51
N VAL A 108 -14.84 -7.17 -12.61
CA VAL A 108 -14.54 -6.11 -11.64
C VAL A 108 -15.63 -5.03 -11.63
N ILE A 109 -16.14 -4.64 -12.80
CA ILE A 109 -17.23 -3.66 -12.90
C ILE A 109 -18.51 -4.22 -12.27
N ASN A 110 -18.83 -5.49 -12.48
CA ASN A 110 -20.00 -6.13 -11.90
C ASN A 110 -19.90 -6.19 -10.38
N GLU A 111 -18.72 -6.49 -9.83
CA GLU A 111 -18.52 -6.49 -8.37
C GLU A 111 -18.71 -5.08 -7.78
N VAL A 112 -18.17 -4.04 -8.42
CA VAL A 112 -18.38 -2.66 -7.98
C VAL A 112 -19.85 -2.27 -8.01
N LEU A 113 -20.57 -2.61 -9.07
CA LEU A 113 -22.01 -2.34 -9.19
C LEU A 113 -22.82 -3.08 -8.13
N ARG A 114 -22.49 -4.36 -7.88
CA ARG A 114 -23.12 -5.18 -6.85
C ARG A 114 -22.91 -4.57 -5.47
N VAL A 115 -21.68 -4.23 -5.12
CA VAL A 115 -21.34 -3.60 -3.85
C VAL A 115 -22.08 -2.27 -3.69
N GLN A 116 -22.09 -1.42 -4.73
CA GLN A 116 -22.83 -0.16 -4.73
C GLN A 116 -24.33 -0.38 -4.50
N GLU A 117 -24.91 -1.40 -5.13
CA GLU A 117 -26.31 -1.75 -4.93
C GLU A 117 -26.58 -2.23 -3.50
N GLU A 118 -25.74 -3.10 -2.93
CA GLU A 118 -25.86 -3.55 -1.54
C GLU A 118 -25.84 -2.37 -0.55
N TYR A 119 -24.92 -1.42 -0.72
CA TYR A 119 -24.87 -0.21 0.12
C TYR A 119 -26.07 0.72 -0.13
N SER A 120 -26.52 0.86 -1.38
CA SER A 120 -27.73 1.62 -1.71
C SER A 120 -28.99 1.03 -1.07
N GLN A 121 -29.11 -0.30 -1.06
CA GLN A 121 -30.22 -0.99 -0.41
C GLN A 121 -30.17 -0.80 1.12
N LYS A 122 -29.00 -0.98 1.74
CA LYS A 122 -28.82 -0.75 3.19
C LYS A 122 -29.13 0.69 3.58
N THR A 123 -28.68 1.68 2.81
CA THR A 123 -28.96 3.11 3.06
C THR A 123 -30.42 3.51 2.84
N LYS A 124 -31.17 2.77 2.00
CA LYS A 124 -32.63 2.95 1.87
C LYS A 124 -33.40 2.38 3.06
N GLN A 125 -32.92 1.30 3.67
CA GLN A 125 -33.53 0.72 4.88
C GLN A 125 -33.33 1.60 6.10
N LEU A 126 -32.28 2.43 6.12
CA LEU A 126 -32.01 3.38 7.19
C LEU A 126 -33.03 4.54 7.15
N PRO A 127 -33.81 4.76 8.23
CA PRO A 127 -34.75 5.87 8.30
C PRO A 127 -34.02 7.21 8.32
N LYS A 128 -34.32 8.06 7.33
CA LYS A 128 -33.54 9.28 7.06
C LYS A 128 -33.86 10.45 8.02
N LYS A 129 -35.10 10.56 8.52
CA LYS A 129 -35.52 11.66 9.41
C LYS A 129 -36.80 11.34 10.20
N GLY A 130 -37.00 12.04 11.32
CA GLY A 130 -38.21 11.96 12.15
C GLY A 130 -38.20 10.80 13.16
N SER A 131 -39.37 10.52 13.75
CA SER A 131 -39.54 9.54 14.84
C SER A 131 -39.05 8.12 14.48
N SER A 132 -39.13 7.72 13.20
CA SER A 132 -38.60 6.42 12.75
C SER A 132 -37.07 6.33 12.90
N ARG A 133 -36.33 7.44 12.72
CA ARG A 133 -34.89 7.50 12.95
C ARG A 133 -34.56 7.42 14.44
N GLU A 134 -35.33 8.12 15.27
CA GLU A 134 -35.15 8.08 16.72
C GLU A 134 -35.37 6.67 17.27
N ASN A 135 -36.45 6.00 16.86
CA ASN A 135 -36.71 4.61 17.25
C ASN A 135 -35.59 3.66 16.85
N PHE A 136 -35.06 3.80 15.63
CA PHE A 136 -33.90 3.01 15.18
C PHE A 136 -32.66 3.29 16.04
N THR A 137 -32.35 4.55 16.35
CA THR A 137 -31.22 4.88 17.23
C THR A 137 -31.43 4.41 18.66
N MET A 138 -32.67 4.41 19.16
CA MET A 138 -33.02 3.90 20.47
C MET A 138 -32.87 2.39 20.55
N GLU A 139 -33.22 1.65 19.49
CA GLU A 139 -32.95 0.20 19.39
C GLU A 139 -31.44 -0.08 19.41
N LEU A 140 -30.64 0.70 18.69
CA LEU A 140 -29.17 0.62 18.73
C LEU A 140 -28.61 0.91 20.13
N LEU A 141 -29.15 1.93 20.79
CA LEU A 141 -28.81 2.29 22.17
C LEU A 141 -29.19 1.17 23.14
N GLN A 142 -30.34 0.53 22.98
CA GLN A 142 -30.76 -0.63 23.78
C GLN A 142 -29.78 -1.79 23.60
N LYS A 143 -29.40 -2.12 22.35
CA LYS A 143 -28.38 -3.14 22.07
C LYS A 143 -27.05 -2.82 22.74
N PHE A 144 -26.62 -1.55 22.69
CA PHE A 144 -25.40 -1.09 23.37
C PHE A 144 -25.50 -1.23 24.90
N LYS A 145 -26.61 -0.82 25.51
CA LYS A 145 -26.85 -0.99 26.95
C LYS A 145 -26.82 -2.46 27.36
N SER A 146 -27.48 -3.34 26.61
CA SER A 146 -27.44 -4.79 26.87
C SER A 146 -26.02 -5.34 26.77
N LYS A 147 -25.23 -4.89 25.77
CA LYS A 147 -23.82 -5.25 25.62
C LYS A 147 -22.98 -4.77 26.82
N LEU A 148 -23.17 -3.53 27.28
CA LEU A 148 -22.51 -3.00 28.48
C LEU A 148 -22.86 -3.80 29.74
N HIS A 149 -24.14 -4.11 29.96
CA HIS A 149 -24.57 -4.92 31.10
C HIS A 149 -23.95 -6.31 31.06
N SER A 150 -23.91 -6.95 29.88
CA SER A 150 -23.24 -8.25 29.71
C SER A 150 -21.74 -8.17 29.97
N ALA A 151 -21.07 -7.08 29.60
CA ALA A 151 -19.65 -6.88 29.92
C ALA A 151 -19.44 -6.71 31.44
N HIS A 152 -20.27 -5.91 32.09
CA HIS A 152 -20.18 -5.69 33.53
C HIS A 152 -20.52 -6.96 34.34
N GLU A 153 -21.45 -7.81 33.90
CA GLU A 153 -21.74 -9.10 34.55
C GLU A 153 -20.58 -10.10 34.45
N ARG A 154 -19.83 -10.09 33.34
CA ARG A 154 -18.63 -10.93 33.18
C ARG A 154 -17.53 -10.54 34.16
N ASP A 155 -17.38 -9.25 34.45
CA ASP A 155 -16.37 -8.72 35.37
C ASP A 155 -16.74 -8.86 36.86
N VAL A 156 -18.03 -8.96 37.19
CA VAL A 156 -18.50 -9.12 38.59
C VAL A 156 -18.22 -10.53 39.15
N LEU A 157 -17.89 -11.51 38.30
CA LEU A 157 -17.30 -12.77 38.77
C LEU A 157 -15.87 -12.46 39.26
N PRO A 158 -15.54 -12.71 40.55
CA PRO A 158 -14.29 -12.24 41.13
C PRO A 158 -13.13 -13.07 40.56
N ALA A 159 -12.61 -12.66 39.42
CA ALA A 159 -11.30 -13.04 38.96
C ALA A 159 -10.29 -12.31 39.85
N ALA A 160 -9.98 -12.97 40.96
CA ALA A 160 -8.89 -12.64 41.86
C ALA A 160 -7.54 -12.76 41.16
N THR A 161 -7.28 -11.95 40.13
CA THR A 161 -5.97 -11.78 39.50
C THR A 161 -6.01 -10.49 38.70
N ALA A 162 -5.62 -9.39 39.33
CA ALA A 162 -4.96 -8.29 38.62
C ALA A 162 -3.60 -8.80 38.11
N THR A 163 -3.64 -9.79 37.21
CA THR A 163 -2.53 -10.09 36.33
C THR A 163 -2.50 -8.98 35.31
N GLU A 164 -1.32 -8.37 35.11
CA GLU A 164 -1.06 -7.40 34.07
C GLU A 164 -1.45 -8.00 32.73
N VAL A 165 -2.69 -7.76 32.31
CA VAL A 165 -3.15 -8.03 30.96
C VAL A 165 -2.59 -6.91 30.11
N ASP A 166 -1.91 -7.27 29.03
CA ASP A 166 -1.35 -6.33 28.07
C ASP A 166 -2.40 -5.27 27.68
N GLU A 167 -2.07 -3.99 27.89
CA GLU A 167 -2.99 -2.87 27.65
C GLU A 167 -3.51 -2.90 26.20
N GLU A 168 -2.71 -3.43 25.26
CA GLU A 168 -3.11 -3.58 23.86
C GLU A 168 -4.17 -4.67 23.63
N GLU A 169 -4.15 -5.75 24.40
CA GLU A 169 -5.15 -6.82 24.32
C GLU A 169 -6.48 -6.40 24.94
N ASP A 170 -6.42 -5.61 26.01
CA ASP A 170 -7.60 -5.10 26.73
C ASP A 170 -8.38 -4.05 25.90
N ILE A 171 -7.67 -3.21 25.15
CA ILE A 171 -8.26 -2.21 24.23
C ILE A 171 -8.85 -2.87 22.97
N ARG A 172 -8.24 -3.95 22.45
CA ARG A 172 -8.76 -4.66 21.26
C ARG A 172 -10.05 -5.43 21.55
N GLY A 173 -10.26 -5.82 22.80
CA GLY A 173 -11.42 -6.57 23.26
C GLY A 173 -12.65 -5.71 23.61
N ASP A 174 -13.63 -6.35 24.24
CA ASP A 174 -14.79 -5.69 24.86
C ASP A 174 -14.54 -5.37 26.35
N ASN A 175 -13.33 -5.65 26.85
CA ASN A 175 -12.95 -5.53 28.25
C ASN A 175 -12.89 -4.07 28.72
N TRP A 176 -12.53 -3.12 27.85
CA TRP A 176 -12.57 -1.70 28.18
C TRP A 176 -14.00 -1.19 28.52
N LEU A 177 -15.05 -1.91 28.12
CA LEU A 177 -16.44 -1.52 28.37
C LEU A 177 -16.87 -1.66 29.84
N SER A 178 -16.19 -2.50 30.61
CA SER A 178 -16.47 -2.69 32.05
C SER A 178 -15.62 -1.80 32.94
N HIS A 179 -14.57 -1.16 32.40
CA HIS A 179 -13.68 -0.30 33.15
C HIS A 179 -14.41 0.92 33.71
N ARG A 180 -14.12 1.22 34.98
CA ARG A 180 -14.61 2.42 35.65
C ARG A 180 -13.54 3.50 35.61
N LEU A 181 -13.92 4.71 35.21
CA LEU A 181 -13.06 5.88 35.31
C LEU A 181 -12.94 6.31 36.77
N GLU A 182 -11.82 5.94 37.40
CA GLU A 182 -11.47 6.38 38.74
C GLU A 182 -10.28 7.33 38.66
N PHE A 183 -10.52 8.60 38.99
CA PHE A 183 -9.45 9.57 39.13
C PHE A 183 -8.96 9.57 40.57
N GLU A 184 -7.64 9.66 40.75
CA GLU A 184 -7.06 10.01 42.04
C GLU A 184 -7.67 11.35 42.47
N LYS A 185 -8.37 11.36 43.61
CA LYS A 185 -8.79 12.61 44.25
C LYS A 185 -7.54 13.32 44.77
N LYS A 186 -6.91 14.09 43.89
CA LYS A 186 -5.91 15.08 44.27
C LYS A 186 -6.68 16.26 44.85
N ASP A 187 -7.21 16.04 46.05
CA ASP A 187 -7.80 17.13 46.82
C ASP A 187 -6.73 18.24 46.89
N PRO A 188 -7.09 19.50 46.57
CA PRO A 188 -6.11 20.57 46.59
C PRO A 188 -5.52 20.63 48.00
N ILE A 189 -4.21 20.36 48.10
CA ILE A 189 -3.50 20.52 49.36
C ILE A 189 -3.59 22.01 49.69
N LEU A 190 -4.30 22.34 50.76
CA LEU A 190 -4.41 23.72 51.21
C LEU A 190 -3.00 24.22 51.50
N ALA A 191 -2.56 25.23 50.75
CA ALA A 191 -1.24 25.79 50.94
C ALA A 191 -1.14 26.34 52.37
N LYS A 192 0.00 26.13 53.03
CA LYS A 192 0.27 26.77 54.31
C LYS A 192 0.40 28.28 54.08
N ASP A 193 -0.45 29.06 54.72
CA ASP A 193 -0.42 30.51 54.64
C ASP A 193 0.90 31.05 55.23
N ALA A 194 1.62 31.86 54.46
CA ALA A 194 2.86 32.51 54.91
C ALA A 194 2.66 33.46 56.12
N ALA A 195 1.42 33.85 56.42
CA ALA A 195 1.06 34.63 57.59
C ALA A 195 0.94 33.78 58.87
N THR A 196 0.92 32.45 58.76
CA THR A 196 0.98 31.57 59.95
C THR A 196 2.41 31.44 60.44
N LYS A 197 2.55 31.47 61.76
CA LYS A 197 3.83 31.49 62.46
C LYS A 197 4.46 30.11 62.46
N ASP A 198 5.29 29.81 61.46
CA ASP A 198 5.93 28.50 61.28
C ASP A 198 7.30 28.42 62.00
N ASP A 199 7.94 27.24 61.92
CA ASP A 199 9.18 26.89 62.60
C ASP A 199 10.38 27.83 62.28
N ASP A 200 10.32 28.57 61.17
CA ASP A 200 11.37 29.49 60.69
C ASP A 200 11.11 30.98 61.05
N TRP A 201 10.05 31.29 61.81
CA TRP A 201 9.74 32.67 62.22
C TRP A 201 10.72 33.28 63.24
N TYR A 202 11.50 32.43 63.89
CA TYR A 202 12.40 32.83 64.96
C TYR A 202 13.84 32.51 64.58
N ASP A 203 14.75 33.45 64.82
CA ASP A 203 16.17 33.23 64.59
C ASP A 203 16.70 32.04 65.42
N VAL A 204 17.79 31.42 64.98
CA VAL A 204 18.39 30.23 65.59
C VAL A 204 18.80 30.47 67.05
N TYR A 205 19.00 31.73 67.45
CA TYR A 205 19.34 32.12 68.82
C TYR A 205 18.14 32.62 69.64
N ASP A 206 16.97 32.81 69.03
CA ASP A 206 15.78 33.26 69.74
C ASP A 206 15.27 32.16 70.68
N PRO A 207 15.04 32.44 71.98
CA PRO A 207 14.50 31.45 72.90
C PRO A 207 13.13 30.89 72.44
N ARG A 208 12.35 31.62 71.66
CA ARG A 208 11.06 31.12 71.16
C ARG A 208 11.20 30.16 70.00
N ASN A 209 12.40 30.05 69.39
CA ASN A 209 12.67 29.08 68.34
C ASN A 209 12.41 27.66 68.85
N PRO A 210 11.63 26.84 68.12
CA PRO A 210 11.31 25.47 68.51
C PRO A 210 12.56 24.61 68.76
N LEU A 211 13.67 24.88 68.06
CA LEU A 211 14.95 24.18 68.25
C LEU A 211 15.54 24.48 69.63
N ASN A 212 15.49 25.73 70.09
CA ASN A 212 15.99 26.13 71.40
C ASN A 212 15.10 25.66 72.54
N LYS A 213 13.79 25.55 72.33
CA LYS A 213 12.86 24.93 73.29
C LYS A 213 13.23 23.48 73.57
N ARG A 214 13.57 22.71 72.52
CA ARG A 214 14.05 21.32 72.68
C ARG A 214 15.36 21.25 73.47
N LYS A 215 16.30 22.16 73.21
CA LYS A 215 17.58 22.21 73.95
C LYS A 215 17.41 22.56 75.43
N ARG A 216 16.37 23.33 75.79
CA ARG A 216 16.01 23.63 77.19
C ARG A 216 15.15 22.57 77.87
N GLY A 217 14.81 21.48 77.18
CA GLY A 217 14.01 20.39 77.77
C GLY A 217 12.52 20.68 77.85
N GLU A 218 12.01 21.72 77.19
CA GLU A 218 10.57 21.95 77.04
C GLU A 218 10.00 20.90 76.08
N LYS A 219 9.00 20.13 76.54
CA LYS A 219 8.31 19.14 75.71
C LYS A 219 7.39 19.88 74.75
N ILE A 220 7.63 19.72 73.45
CA ILE A 220 6.72 20.22 72.42
C ILE A 220 5.57 19.23 72.34
N ASP A 221 4.38 19.62 72.80
CA ASP A 221 3.16 18.83 72.65
C ASP A 221 2.80 18.73 71.16
N ARG A 222 3.27 17.67 70.52
CA ARG A 222 3.01 17.37 69.10
C ARG A 222 1.51 17.14 68.81
N SER A 223 0.69 16.95 69.84
CA SER A 223 -0.77 16.86 69.72
C SER A 223 -1.44 18.19 69.34
N GLN A 224 -0.75 19.33 69.49
CA GLN A 224 -1.25 20.64 69.08
C GLN A 224 -0.80 21.05 67.67
N LYS A 225 0.12 20.32 67.03
CA LYS A 225 0.43 20.51 65.61
C LYS A 225 -0.66 19.80 64.81
N GLN A 226 -1.85 20.40 64.81
CA GLN A 226 -2.95 20.03 63.94
C GLN A 226 -2.43 20.15 62.51
N PHE A 227 -2.28 19.02 61.82
CA PHE A 227 -2.17 19.01 60.37
C PHE A 227 -3.51 19.54 59.83
N LYS A 228 -3.54 20.82 59.51
CA LYS A 228 -4.52 21.41 58.60
C LYS A 228 -3.85 21.58 57.24
#